data_AF-A0A517L8N1-F1
#
_entry.id   AF-A0A517L8N1-F1
#
_cell.length_a   1.000
_cell.length_b   1.000
_cell.length_c   1.000
_cell.angle_alpha   90.00
_cell.angle_beta   90.00
_cell.angle_gamma   90.00
#
_symmetry.space_group_name_H-M   'P 1'
#
loop_
_entity.id
_entity.type
_entity.pdbx_description
1 polymer ?
#
loop_
_entity_poly.entity_id
_entity_poly.type
_entity_poly.pdbx_seq_one_letter_code
_entity_poly.pdbx_strand_id
1 'polypeptide(L)'
;MFEAPDFYSHGTKIQDRELRFCPSRAPLSPYENITTCVSCGAFSIFCCAHNDESATKDLACHHFKLIMVDGACPGNGGPNARAGVGIAWGNRPSMQYSLPLTDVEDPGQKRSNQRAELYAALRALVLYSDNCKADLRREALEASSRHADLKTSSEWIIASDSEYLVKGMTEWLPKWKNQGMRLNNGSVPANLDLFVAIDEQMVELEERFPCVIGFWHIRREFNTLADELAREGAEMV
;
A
#
# COMPACT_ATOMS: atom_id res chain seq x y z
N MET A 1 -27.62 15.57 -22.51
CA MET A 1 -27.46 14.11 -22.50
C MET A 1 -26.08 13.88 -21.93
N PHE A 2 -25.97 13.67 -20.61
CA PHE A 2 -24.69 13.44 -19.95
C PHE A 2 -24.37 11.97 -20.13
N GLU A 3 -23.37 11.66 -20.94
CA GLU A 3 -22.84 10.29 -21.05
C GLU A 3 -22.30 9.88 -19.68
N ALA A 4 -22.80 8.77 -19.15
CA ALA A 4 -22.23 8.15 -17.97
C ALA A 4 -20.77 7.75 -18.29
N PRO A 5 -19.80 7.95 -17.39
CA PRO A 5 -18.44 7.45 -17.62
C PRO A 5 -18.50 5.95 -17.85
N ASP A 6 -17.77 5.48 -18.85
CA ASP A 6 -17.67 4.06 -19.17
C ASP A 6 -16.90 3.35 -18.05
N PHE A 7 -17.61 2.96 -16.98
CA PHE A 7 -17.05 2.25 -15.81
C PHE A 7 -16.58 0.82 -16.14
N TYR A 8 -16.77 0.38 -17.39
CA TYR A 8 -16.22 -0.85 -17.96
C TYR A 8 -14.90 -0.61 -18.72
N SER A 9 -14.43 0.65 -18.78
CA SER A 9 -13.15 0.98 -19.38
C SER A 9 -12.00 0.38 -18.55
N HIS A 10 -11.02 -0.16 -19.26
CA HIS A 10 -9.86 -0.90 -18.77
C HIS A 10 -8.82 0.00 -18.06
N GLY A 11 -9.27 1.04 -17.34
CA GLY A 11 -8.43 2.01 -16.66
C GLY A 11 -8.01 1.57 -15.26
N THR A 12 -6.92 2.18 -14.77
CA THR A 12 -6.43 1.97 -13.40
C THR A 12 -7.54 2.24 -12.37
N LYS A 13 -7.59 1.44 -11.30
CA LYS A 13 -8.49 1.72 -10.16
C LYS A 13 -7.90 2.76 -9.21
N ILE A 14 -6.65 3.17 -9.40
CA ILE A 14 -5.99 4.18 -8.60
C ILE A 14 -6.23 5.55 -9.21
N GLN A 15 -6.88 6.43 -8.46
CA GLN A 15 -7.10 7.83 -8.82
C GLN A 15 -6.54 8.71 -7.71
N ASP A 16 -5.65 9.64 -8.03
CA ASP A 16 -4.96 10.50 -7.05
C ASP A 16 -4.28 9.68 -5.92
N ARG A 17 -3.64 8.57 -6.31
CA ARG A 17 -3.06 7.56 -5.41
C ARG A 17 -4.07 6.81 -4.54
N GLU A 18 -5.38 7.05 -4.66
CA GLU A 18 -6.41 6.36 -3.87
C GLU A 18 -7.08 5.24 -4.66
N LEU A 19 -7.26 4.07 -4.05
CA LEU A 19 -8.02 2.97 -4.64
C LEU A 19 -9.51 3.31 -4.75
N ARG A 20 -10.08 3.14 -5.94
CA ARG A 20 -11.52 3.21 -6.20
C ARG A 20 -12.07 1.88 -6.68
N PHE A 21 -13.06 1.35 -5.97
CA PHE A 21 -13.73 0.12 -6.37
C PHE A 21 -14.62 0.31 -7.59
N CYS A 22 -14.79 -0.78 -8.35
CA CYS A 22 -15.82 -0.85 -9.38
C CYS A 22 -17.19 -0.59 -8.73
N PRO A 23 -18.10 0.20 -9.34
CA PRO A 23 -19.41 0.49 -8.76
C PRO A 23 -20.23 -0.75 -8.38
N SER A 24 -20.06 -1.87 -9.09
CA SER A 24 -20.73 -3.13 -8.76
C SER A 24 -20.21 -3.81 -7.48
N ARG A 25 -19.00 -3.46 -7.06
CA ARG A 25 -18.31 -3.99 -5.87
C ARG A 25 -18.29 -3.00 -4.70
N ALA A 26 -18.47 -1.70 -4.97
CA ALA A 26 -18.50 -0.65 -3.96
C ALA A 26 -19.52 -0.85 -2.82
N PRO A 27 -20.70 -1.49 -3.02
CA PRO A 27 -21.63 -1.77 -1.94
C PRO A 27 -21.18 -2.89 -0.99
N LEU A 28 -20.21 -3.72 -1.40
CA LEU A 28 -19.69 -4.81 -0.57
C LEU A 28 -18.76 -4.26 0.52
N SER A 29 -18.63 -4.99 1.62
CA SER A 29 -17.64 -4.65 2.63
C SER A 29 -16.21 -4.76 2.05
N PRO A 30 -15.24 -4.00 2.60
CA PRO A 30 -13.82 -4.14 2.27
C PRO A 30 -13.32 -5.59 2.25
N TYR A 31 -13.68 -6.37 3.26
CA TYR A 31 -13.27 -7.77 3.39
C TYR A 31 -13.71 -8.64 2.20
N GLU A 32 -14.91 -8.42 1.68
CA GLU A 32 -15.44 -9.17 0.53
C GLU A 32 -14.72 -8.83 -0.79
N ASN A 33 -13.92 -7.76 -0.79
CA ASN A 33 -13.07 -7.39 -1.91
C ASN A 33 -11.65 -7.96 -1.80
N ILE A 34 -11.24 -8.43 -0.62
CA ILE A 34 -9.92 -9.04 -0.40
C ILE A 34 -10.00 -10.53 -0.69
N THR A 35 -9.03 -11.06 -1.43
CA THR A 35 -8.90 -12.49 -1.68
C THR A 35 -7.44 -12.94 -1.50
N THR A 36 -7.26 -14.21 -1.19
CA THR A 36 -5.95 -14.83 -1.02
C THR A 36 -5.77 -15.92 -2.06
N CYS A 37 -4.68 -15.85 -2.82
CA CYS A 37 -4.35 -16.87 -3.81
C CYS A 37 -3.98 -18.19 -3.12
N VAL A 38 -4.67 -19.29 -3.42
CA VAL A 38 -4.38 -20.58 -2.76
C VAL A 38 -3.02 -21.16 -3.19
N SER A 39 -2.54 -20.81 -4.38
CA SER A 39 -1.28 -21.32 -4.94
C SER A 39 -0.03 -20.65 -4.35
N CYS A 40 -0.04 -19.32 -4.19
CA CYS A 40 1.13 -18.57 -3.70
C CYS A 40 0.92 -17.96 -2.30
N GLY A 41 -0.31 -17.88 -1.80
CA GLY A 41 -0.65 -17.27 -0.52
C GLY A 41 -0.75 -15.75 -0.54
N ALA A 42 -0.55 -15.09 -1.68
CA ALA A 42 -0.56 -13.63 -1.78
C ALA A 42 -1.97 -13.05 -1.64
N PHE A 43 -2.07 -11.89 -1.00
CA PHE A 43 -3.29 -11.10 -0.93
C PHE A 43 -3.49 -10.30 -2.21
N SER A 44 -4.74 -10.17 -2.62
CA SER A 44 -5.13 -9.36 -3.76
C SER A 44 -6.53 -8.79 -3.60
N ILE A 45 -6.86 -7.80 -4.41
CA ILE A 45 -8.18 -7.21 -4.48
C ILE A 45 -8.94 -7.77 -5.69
N PHE A 46 -10.24 -7.98 -5.53
CA PHE A 46 -11.10 -8.47 -6.60
C PHE A 46 -11.00 -7.64 -7.88
N CYS A 47 -10.83 -8.33 -9.02
CA CYS A 47 -10.75 -7.74 -10.35
C CYS A 47 -11.87 -8.26 -11.26
N CYS A 48 -12.84 -7.40 -11.63
CA CYS A 48 -13.94 -7.80 -12.52
C CYS A 48 -13.44 -8.31 -13.89
N ALA A 49 -12.37 -7.73 -14.43
CA ALA A 49 -11.81 -8.10 -15.73
C ALA A 49 -11.12 -9.47 -15.74
N HIS A 50 -10.81 -10.04 -14.57
CA HIS A 50 -9.99 -11.24 -14.46
C HIS A 50 -10.56 -12.30 -13.49
N ASN A 51 -11.65 -11.98 -12.79
CA ASN A 51 -12.37 -12.89 -11.90
C ASN A 51 -13.79 -13.13 -12.43
N ASP A 52 -13.91 -13.49 -13.72
CA ASP A 52 -15.18 -13.89 -14.33
C ASP A 52 -15.69 -15.19 -13.66
N GLU A 53 -17.00 -15.35 -13.54
CA GLU A 53 -17.70 -16.35 -12.71
C GLU A 53 -17.39 -17.82 -13.06
N SER A 54 -16.63 -18.06 -14.13
CA SER A 54 -16.19 -19.38 -14.61
C SER A 54 -14.75 -19.75 -14.22
N ALA A 55 -13.94 -18.81 -13.73
CA ALA A 55 -12.61 -19.11 -13.22
C ALA A 55 -12.75 -19.69 -11.81
N THR A 56 -12.36 -20.95 -11.64
CA THR A 56 -12.21 -21.63 -10.35
C THR A 56 -11.73 -20.65 -9.28
N LYS A 57 -12.45 -20.53 -8.16
CA LYS A 57 -12.16 -19.63 -7.01
C LYS A 57 -10.71 -19.71 -6.48
N ASP A 58 -9.94 -20.68 -6.97
CA ASP A 58 -8.57 -21.00 -6.59
C ASP A 58 -7.49 -20.11 -7.26
N LEU A 59 -7.79 -19.37 -8.35
CA LEU A 59 -6.81 -18.46 -8.98
C LEU A 59 -7.21 -17.00 -8.80
N ALA A 60 -6.73 -16.38 -7.72
CA ALA A 60 -6.84 -14.94 -7.57
C ALA A 60 -6.05 -14.24 -8.69
N CYS A 61 -6.69 -13.29 -9.38
CA CYS A 61 -5.98 -12.43 -10.32
C CYS A 61 -4.99 -11.53 -9.57
N HIS A 62 -3.68 -11.81 -9.71
CA HIS A 62 -2.59 -11.00 -9.12
C HIS A 62 -2.44 -9.59 -9.73
N HIS A 63 -3.49 -9.03 -10.33
CA HIS A 63 -3.46 -7.71 -10.92
C HIS A 63 -3.48 -6.61 -9.85
N PHE A 64 -4.41 -6.67 -8.88
CA PHE A 64 -4.42 -5.77 -7.72
C PHE A 64 -3.75 -6.45 -6.54
N LYS A 65 -2.45 -6.25 -6.38
CA LYS A 65 -1.63 -6.80 -5.29
C LYS A 65 -1.88 -5.99 -4.02
N LEU A 66 -2.28 -6.67 -2.94
CA LEU A 66 -2.59 -6.01 -1.67
C LEU A 66 -1.43 -6.18 -0.69
N ILE A 67 -0.97 -5.06 -0.13
CA ILE A 67 0.08 -5.00 0.88
C ILE A 67 -0.48 -4.27 2.09
N MET A 68 -0.69 -4.97 3.18
CA MET A 68 -1.25 -4.45 4.42
C MET A 68 -0.12 -3.97 5.32
N VAL A 69 -0.27 -2.77 5.88
CA VAL A 69 0.74 -2.15 6.74
C VAL A 69 0.10 -1.56 7.99
N ASP A 70 0.83 -1.56 9.08
CA ASP A 70 0.47 -0.90 10.34
C ASP A 70 1.73 -0.45 11.10
N GLY A 71 1.57 0.58 11.92
CA GLY A 71 2.60 1.09 12.81
C GLY A 71 2.13 1.17 14.26
N ALA A 72 2.84 0.49 15.16
CA ALA A 72 2.56 0.52 16.59
C ALA A 72 3.63 1.32 17.34
N CYS A 73 3.23 2.18 18.26
CA CYS A 73 4.14 2.83 19.19
C CYS A 73 3.60 2.84 20.64
N PRO A 74 3.79 1.76 21.41
CA PRO A 74 3.53 1.76 22.85
C PRO A 74 4.28 2.90 23.55
N GLY A 75 3.57 3.68 24.36
CA GLY A 75 4.14 4.89 24.99
C GLY A 75 4.32 6.07 24.03
N ASN A 76 3.61 6.07 22.89
CA ASN A 76 3.59 7.08 21.82
C ASN A 76 4.08 8.47 22.23
N GLY A 77 5.26 8.85 21.75
CA GLY A 77 5.86 10.17 21.96
C GLY A 77 6.35 10.46 23.39
N GLY A 78 6.38 9.46 24.27
CA GLY A 78 7.01 9.53 25.58
C GLY A 78 8.50 9.12 25.56
N PRO A 79 9.19 9.24 26.70
CA PRO A 79 10.60 8.86 26.84
C PRO A 79 10.84 7.35 26.71
N ASN A 80 9.82 6.53 26.99
CA ASN A 80 9.87 5.07 26.85
C ASN A 80 9.12 4.59 25.60
N ALA A 81 8.92 5.48 24.63
CA ALA A 81 8.22 5.14 23.40
C ALA A 81 9.05 4.12 22.62
N ARG A 82 8.44 2.96 22.34
CA ARG A 82 8.99 1.94 21.45
C ARG A 82 8.12 1.89 20.22
N ALA A 83 8.69 1.70 19.05
CA ALA A 83 7.94 1.66 17.81
C ALA A 83 8.27 0.41 17.01
N GLY A 84 7.28 -0.11 16.30
CA GLY A 84 7.41 -1.26 15.41
C GLY A 84 6.51 -1.10 14.21
N VAL A 85 6.84 -1.85 13.16
CA VAL A 85 6.12 -1.85 11.91
C VAL A 85 5.71 -3.28 11.55
N GLY A 86 4.48 -3.41 11.07
CA GLY A 86 3.89 -4.66 10.62
C GLY A 86 3.56 -4.57 9.14
N ILE A 87 3.98 -5.59 8.39
CA ILE A 87 3.79 -5.63 6.93
C ILE A 87 3.37 -7.05 6.53
N ALA A 88 2.29 -7.16 5.76
CA ALA A 88 1.84 -8.44 5.23
C ALA A 88 1.26 -8.31 3.81
N TRP A 89 1.73 -9.12 2.88
CA TRP A 89 1.14 -9.23 1.54
C TRP A 89 0.67 -10.65 1.20
N GLY A 90 0.59 -11.52 2.21
CA GLY A 90 0.08 -12.87 2.07
C GLY A 90 -0.07 -13.61 3.39
N ASN A 91 -0.71 -14.78 3.34
CA ASN A 91 -0.98 -15.63 4.50
C ASN A 91 0.19 -16.55 4.88
N ARG A 92 1.30 -16.48 4.15
CA ARG A 92 2.50 -17.27 4.43
C ARG A 92 3.45 -16.47 5.32
N PRO A 93 4.14 -17.13 6.28
CA PRO A 93 5.13 -16.45 7.12
C PRO A 93 6.23 -15.71 6.35
N SER A 94 6.63 -16.21 5.16
CA SER A 94 7.64 -15.53 4.32
C SER A 94 7.16 -14.21 3.68
N MET A 95 5.87 -13.90 3.82
CA MET A 95 5.21 -12.69 3.30
C MET A 95 4.78 -11.74 4.43
N GLN A 96 5.22 -12.00 5.66
CA GLN A 96 4.83 -11.29 6.87
C GLN A 96 6.08 -10.83 7.62
N TYR A 97 6.13 -9.56 7.98
CA TYR A 97 7.29 -8.92 8.58
C TYR A 97 6.86 -8.14 9.81
N SER A 98 7.53 -8.44 10.91
CA SER A 98 7.51 -7.68 12.14
C SER A 98 8.90 -7.09 12.33
N LEU A 99 9.01 -5.76 12.33
CA LEU A 99 10.31 -5.08 12.42
C LEU A 99 10.29 -3.99 13.49
N PRO A 100 11.37 -3.84 14.27
CA PRO A 100 11.53 -2.71 15.16
C PRO A 100 11.76 -1.42 14.36
N LEU A 101 11.32 -0.29 14.90
CA LEU A 101 11.65 1.04 14.41
C LEU A 101 12.56 1.74 15.44
N THR A 102 13.87 1.63 15.24
CA THR A 102 14.89 2.17 16.14
C THR A 102 15.59 3.39 15.54
N ASP A 103 16.63 3.88 16.21
CA ASP A 103 17.49 4.95 15.68
C ASP A 103 18.43 4.47 14.56
N VAL A 104 18.51 3.17 14.26
CA VAL A 104 19.16 2.67 13.04
C VAL A 104 18.30 2.98 11.82
N GLU A 105 17.00 2.72 11.93
CA GLU A 105 16.02 2.86 10.86
C GLU A 105 15.59 4.31 10.62
N ASP A 106 15.45 5.09 11.71
CA ASP A 106 14.88 6.43 11.68
C ASP A 106 15.64 7.40 12.61
N PRO A 107 16.92 7.73 12.33
CA PRO A 107 17.85 8.26 13.32
C PRO A 107 17.42 9.59 13.96
N GLY A 108 17.47 9.65 15.29
CA GLY A 108 17.29 10.90 16.06
C GLY A 108 15.84 11.42 16.06
N GLN A 109 14.90 10.64 15.54
CA GLN A 109 13.50 11.00 15.46
C GLN A 109 12.72 10.53 16.67
N LYS A 110 11.70 11.31 17.02
CA LYS A 110 10.82 10.97 18.12
C LYS A 110 9.89 9.82 17.72
N ARG A 111 9.99 8.68 18.43
CA ARG A 111 9.09 7.54 18.24
C ARG A 111 7.64 7.96 18.43
N SER A 112 6.81 7.68 17.43
CA SER A 112 5.37 7.95 17.48
C SER A 112 4.61 7.00 16.57
N ASN A 113 3.31 6.85 16.81
CA ASN A 113 2.44 6.07 15.92
C ASN A 113 2.52 6.60 14.48
N GLN A 114 2.40 7.92 14.28
CA GLN A 114 2.43 8.52 12.94
C GLN A 114 3.70 8.19 12.15
N ARG A 115 4.86 8.23 12.79
CA ARG A 115 6.12 7.85 12.14
C ARG A 115 6.19 6.34 11.87
N ALA A 116 5.72 5.50 12.79
CA ALA A 116 5.66 4.06 12.60
C ALA A 116 4.80 3.68 11.38
N GLU A 117 3.63 4.29 11.24
CA GLU A 117 2.70 4.07 10.11
C GLU A 117 3.35 4.44 8.77
N LEU A 118 3.98 5.61 8.70
CA LEU A 118 4.68 6.06 7.49
C LEU A 118 5.88 5.16 7.16
N TYR A 119 6.66 4.79 8.18
CA TYR A 119 7.81 3.91 8.00
C TYR A 119 7.38 2.51 7.56
N ALA A 120 6.24 2.00 8.05
CA ALA A 120 5.68 0.72 7.61
C ALA A 120 5.39 0.73 6.11
N ALA A 121 4.76 1.79 5.60
CA ALA A 121 4.51 1.97 4.17
C ALA A 121 5.81 2.03 3.35
N LEU A 122 6.79 2.83 3.78
CA LEU A 122 8.10 2.92 3.12
C LEU A 122 8.81 1.56 3.06
N ARG A 123 8.86 0.84 4.19
CA ARG A 123 9.50 -0.47 4.26
C ARG A 123 8.76 -1.52 3.47
N ALA A 124 7.43 -1.45 3.39
CA ALA A 124 6.64 -2.36 2.58
C ALA A 124 6.99 -2.27 1.10
N LEU A 125 7.18 -1.07 0.56
CA LEU A 125 7.61 -0.86 -0.83
C LEU A 125 8.97 -1.52 -1.12
N VAL A 126 9.94 -1.33 -0.23
CA VAL A 126 11.28 -1.92 -0.35
C VAL A 126 11.19 -3.45 -0.27
N LEU A 127 10.59 -3.99 0.79
CA LEU A 127 10.54 -5.43 1.01
C LEU A 127 9.74 -6.16 -0.07
N TYR A 128 8.59 -5.60 -0.48
CA TYR A 128 7.77 -6.20 -1.52
C TYR A 128 8.52 -6.26 -2.85
N SER A 129 9.12 -5.14 -3.26
CA SER A 129 9.85 -5.08 -4.54
C SER A 129 11.07 -6.00 -4.59
N ASP A 130 11.78 -6.17 -3.47
CA ASP A 130 12.92 -7.08 -3.40
C ASP A 130 12.50 -8.56 -3.39
N ASN A 131 11.46 -8.91 -2.62
CA ASN A 131 10.99 -10.30 -2.53
C ASN A 131 10.25 -10.77 -3.78
N CYS A 132 9.57 -9.87 -4.50
CA CYS A 132 8.79 -10.20 -5.70
C CYS A 132 9.53 -9.89 -7.01
N LYS A 133 10.79 -9.45 -6.96
CA LYS A 133 11.56 -8.95 -8.10
C LYS A 133 11.57 -9.88 -9.33
N ALA A 134 11.63 -11.19 -9.13
CA ALA A 134 11.63 -12.15 -10.23
C ALA A 134 10.27 -12.19 -10.95
N ASP A 135 9.17 -12.21 -10.19
CA ASP A 135 7.82 -12.17 -10.74
C ASP A 135 7.55 -10.83 -11.43
N LEU A 136 7.95 -9.72 -10.80
CA LEU A 136 7.79 -8.38 -11.38
C LEU A 136 8.54 -8.22 -12.70
N ARG A 137 9.74 -8.80 -12.83
CA ARG A 137 10.50 -8.82 -14.09
C ARG A 137 9.83 -9.65 -15.16
N ARG A 138 9.27 -10.81 -14.80
CA ARG A 138 8.53 -11.66 -15.73
C ARG A 138 7.28 -10.94 -16.26
N GLU A 139 6.51 -10.33 -15.37
CA GLU A 139 5.37 -9.49 -15.74
C GLU A 139 5.78 -8.36 -16.70
N ALA A 140 6.92 -7.69 -16.46
CA ALA A 140 7.45 -6.66 -17.34
C ALA A 140 7.82 -7.14 -18.75
N LEU A 141 8.40 -8.34 -18.86
CA LEU A 141 8.73 -8.96 -20.14
C LEU A 141 7.46 -9.35 -20.91
N GLU A 142 6.47 -9.92 -20.22
CA GLU A 142 5.18 -10.28 -20.81
C GLU A 142 4.38 -9.05 -21.27
N ALA A 143 4.46 -7.94 -20.52
CA ALA A 143 3.86 -6.66 -20.88
C ALA A 143 4.47 -6.09 -22.17
N SER A 144 5.78 -6.21 -22.33
CA SER A 144 6.52 -5.63 -23.46
C SER A 144 6.35 -6.40 -24.79
N SER A 145 5.85 -7.63 -24.73
CA SER A 145 5.72 -8.54 -25.90
C SER A 145 4.32 -8.57 -26.53
N ARG A 146 3.29 -8.07 -25.83
CA ARG A 146 1.92 -7.93 -26.34
C ARG A 146 1.65 -6.47 -26.69
N HIS A 147 0.91 -6.20 -27.76
CA HIS A 147 0.51 -4.84 -28.15
C HIS A 147 -0.03 -4.07 -26.92
N ALA A 148 0.51 -2.86 -26.74
CA ALA A 148 0.42 -2.02 -25.55
C ALA A 148 -0.99 -1.49 -25.25
N ASP A 149 -1.90 -2.35 -24.84
CA ASP A 149 -3.07 -1.93 -24.08
C ASP A 149 -2.71 -1.82 -22.60
N LEU A 150 -3.32 -0.86 -21.88
CA LEU A 150 -3.22 -0.62 -20.42
C LEU A 150 -3.46 -1.85 -19.51
N LYS A 151 -3.67 -3.04 -20.08
CA LYS A 151 -3.97 -4.32 -19.44
C LYS A 151 -2.79 -4.98 -18.71
N THR A 152 -1.59 -4.39 -18.75
CA THR A 152 -0.36 -5.09 -18.32
C THR A 152 0.32 -4.51 -17.08
N SER A 153 -0.07 -3.33 -16.59
CA SER A 153 0.47 -2.81 -15.33
C SER A 153 -0.21 -3.47 -14.14
N SER A 154 0.57 -4.02 -13.21
CA SER A 154 0.02 -4.47 -11.93
C SER A 154 -0.23 -3.28 -11.00
N GLU A 155 -1.28 -3.33 -10.20
CA GLU A 155 -1.57 -2.28 -9.23
C GLU A 155 -1.19 -2.75 -7.84
N TRP A 156 -0.35 -1.99 -7.14
CA TRP A 156 0.08 -2.30 -5.77
C TRP A 156 -0.68 -1.39 -4.83
N ILE A 157 -1.48 -1.99 -3.95
CA ILE A 157 -2.34 -1.26 -3.02
C ILE A 157 -1.77 -1.42 -1.62
N ILE A 158 -1.25 -0.32 -1.06
CA ILE A 158 -0.90 -0.22 0.34
C ILE A 158 -2.20 0.03 1.14
N ALA A 159 -2.61 -0.94 1.95
CA ALA A 159 -3.78 -0.82 2.81
C ALA A 159 -3.37 -0.58 4.26
N SER A 160 -4.02 0.38 4.91
CA SER A 160 -3.78 0.75 6.32
C SER A 160 -5.04 1.36 6.93
N ASP A 161 -5.21 1.21 8.25
CA ASP A 161 -6.25 1.92 9.01
C ASP A 161 -5.82 3.33 9.47
N SER A 162 -4.60 3.74 9.17
CA SER A 162 -4.11 5.09 9.42
C SER A 162 -4.60 6.09 8.36
N GLU A 163 -5.60 6.89 8.72
CA GLU A 163 -5.99 8.04 7.89
C GLU A 163 -4.83 9.00 7.66
N TYR A 164 -3.91 9.11 8.62
CA TYR A 164 -2.74 10.00 8.52
C TYR A 164 -1.81 9.59 7.37
N LEU A 165 -1.55 8.29 7.23
CA LEU A 165 -0.81 7.75 6.10
C LEU A 165 -1.59 7.94 4.79
N VAL A 166 -2.84 7.45 4.75
CA VAL A 166 -3.61 7.41 3.50
C VAL A 166 -3.91 8.81 2.97
N LYS A 167 -4.55 9.69 3.77
CA LYS A 167 -4.81 11.08 3.34
C LYS A 167 -3.53 11.87 3.13
N GLY A 168 -2.48 11.55 3.88
CA GLY A 168 -1.18 12.16 3.67
C GLY A 168 -0.64 11.92 2.26
N MET A 169 -0.75 10.70 1.75
CA MET A 169 -0.30 10.34 0.41
C MET A 169 -1.27 10.73 -0.71
N THR A 170 -2.58 10.65 -0.47
CA THR A 170 -3.60 10.87 -1.52
C THR A 170 -4.09 12.32 -1.61
N GLU A 171 -4.09 13.07 -0.51
CA GLU A 171 -4.65 14.42 -0.48
C GLU A 171 -3.64 15.50 -0.10
N TRP A 172 -2.82 15.27 0.92
CA TRP A 172 -2.01 16.34 1.51
C TRP A 172 -0.70 16.54 0.77
N LEU A 173 0.06 15.48 0.50
CA LEU A 173 1.33 15.57 -0.21
C LEU A 173 1.17 16.22 -1.60
N PRO A 174 0.17 15.87 -2.42
CA PRO A 174 -0.09 16.59 -3.69
C PRO A 174 -0.32 18.10 -3.48
N LYS A 175 -1.07 18.49 -2.44
CA LYS A 175 -1.30 19.91 -2.10
C LYS A 175 -0.01 20.57 -1.64
N TRP A 176 0.77 19.93 -0.78
CA TRP A 176 2.05 20.46 -0.28
C TRP A 176 3.05 20.65 -1.41
N LYS A 177 3.14 19.72 -2.38
CA LYS A 177 3.96 19.88 -3.59
C LYS A 177 3.62 21.17 -4.35
N ASN A 178 2.33 21.44 -4.53
CA ASN A 178 1.84 22.68 -5.18
C ASN A 178 2.10 23.95 -4.34
N GLN A 179 2.34 23.80 -3.04
CA GLN A 179 2.62 24.88 -2.09
C GLN A 179 4.11 24.97 -1.70
N GLY A 180 5.01 24.34 -2.48
CA GLY A 180 6.45 24.38 -2.21
C GLY A 180 6.86 23.68 -0.91
N MET A 181 6.15 22.60 -0.57
CA MET A 181 6.32 21.79 0.65
C MET A 181 6.11 22.56 1.96
N ARG A 182 5.14 23.49 1.98
CA ARG A 182 4.79 24.30 3.15
C ARG A 182 3.30 24.31 3.43
N LEU A 183 2.95 24.45 4.71
CA LEU A 183 1.59 24.73 5.15
C LEU A 183 1.23 26.20 4.93
N ASN A 184 -0.06 26.52 5.03
CA ASN A 184 -0.59 27.89 4.85
C ASN A 184 0.02 28.92 5.83
N ASN A 185 0.48 28.47 7.00
CA ASN A 185 1.17 29.30 8.00
C ASN A 185 2.70 29.41 7.75
N GLY A 186 3.22 28.84 6.65
CA GLY A 186 4.62 28.83 6.26
C GLY A 186 5.47 27.73 6.90
N SER A 187 4.96 26.99 7.88
CA SER A 187 5.70 25.90 8.52
C SER A 187 5.82 24.67 7.63
N VAL A 188 6.82 23.84 7.90
CA VAL A 188 6.99 22.55 7.23
C VAL A 188 5.94 21.56 7.79
N PRO A 189 5.25 20.78 6.94
CA PRO A 189 4.39 19.70 7.41
C PRO A 189 5.13 18.72 8.32
N ALA A 190 4.47 18.21 9.36
CA ALA A 190 5.04 17.18 10.22
C ALA A 190 5.32 15.90 9.41
N ASN A 191 6.44 15.23 9.70
CA ASN A 191 6.88 13.99 9.06
C ASN A 191 7.02 14.08 7.52
N LEU A 192 7.20 15.30 6.98
CA LEU A 192 7.38 15.51 5.54
C LEU A 192 8.53 14.67 4.97
N ASP A 193 9.58 14.45 5.76
CA ASP A 193 10.71 13.59 5.42
C ASP A 193 10.28 12.19 4.99
N LEU A 194 9.38 11.55 5.74
CA LEU A 194 8.90 10.21 5.40
C LEU A 194 7.88 10.25 4.26
N PHE A 195 7.02 11.27 4.17
CA PHE A 195 6.11 11.42 3.03
C PHE A 195 6.86 11.55 1.70
N VAL A 196 7.93 12.36 1.69
CA VAL A 196 8.80 12.52 0.52
C VAL A 196 9.53 11.21 0.21
N ALA A 197 10.08 10.52 1.22
CA ALA A 197 10.75 9.24 1.00
C ALA A 197 9.83 8.16 0.42
N ILE A 198 8.56 8.09 0.87
CA ILE A 198 7.57 7.16 0.30
C ILE A 198 7.30 7.51 -1.17
N ASP A 199 7.07 8.78 -1.47
CA ASP A 199 6.79 9.25 -2.83
C ASP A 199 7.96 9.02 -3.79
N GLU A 200 9.19 9.30 -3.37
CA GLU A 200 10.41 9.00 -4.14
C GLU A 200 10.55 7.50 -4.42
N GLN A 201 10.33 6.66 -3.39
CA GLN A 201 10.40 5.21 -3.56
C GLN A 201 9.32 4.69 -4.51
N MET A 202 8.11 5.25 -4.47
CA MET A 202 7.03 4.90 -5.40
C MET A 202 7.40 5.25 -6.84
N VAL A 203 7.90 6.46 -7.08
CA VAL A 203 8.33 6.91 -8.41
C VAL A 203 9.41 5.99 -8.97
N GLU A 204 10.43 5.64 -8.19
CA GLU A 204 11.49 4.72 -8.63
C GLU A 204 10.92 3.35 -9.03
N LEU A 205 9.97 2.81 -8.26
CA LEU A 205 9.37 1.51 -8.53
C LEU A 205 8.49 1.52 -9.78
N GLU A 206 7.70 2.58 -9.99
CA GLU A 206 6.85 2.76 -11.16
C GLU A 206 7.64 2.99 -12.45
N GLU A 207 8.85 3.55 -12.36
CA GLU A 207 9.78 3.63 -13.49
C GLU A 207 10.43 2.28 -13.81
N ARG A 208 10.65 1.44 -12.78
CA ARG A 208 11.37 0.18 -12.90
C ARG A 208 10.51 -1.00 -13.30
N PHE A 209 9.24 -1.00 -12.90
CA PHE A 209 8.29 -2.08 -13.13
C PHE A 209 7.02 -1.51 -13.76
N PRO A 210 6.28 -2.28 -14.58
CA PRO A 210 4.96 -1.87 -15.04
C PRO A 210 3.98 -1.98 -13.87
N CYS A 211 4.01 -1.01 -12.96
CA CYS A 211 3.07 -0.94 -11.87
C CYS A 211 2.57 0.48 -11.63
N VAL A 212 1.42 0.54 -10.95
CA VAL A 212 0.88 1.77 -10.37
C VAL A 212 0.64 1.50 -8.89
N ILE A 213 1.11 2.40 -8.04
CA ILE A 213 1.04 2.26 -6.60
C ILE A 213 -0.01 3.23 -6.04
N GLY A 214 -0.88 2.70 -5.20
CA GLY A 214 -1.95 3.43 -4.55
C GLY A 214 -2.18 2.99 -3.11
N PHE A 215 -3.11 3.67 -2.46
CA PHE A 215 -3.43 3.54 -1.05
C PHE A 215 -4.91 3.24 -0.86
N TRP A 216 -5.21 2.48 0.19
CA TRP A 216 -6.57 2.18 0.57
C TRP A 216 -6.72 2.30 2.08
N HIS A 217 -7.56 3.24 2.52
CA HIS A 217 -7.95 3.31 3.92
C HIS A 217 -8.94 2.19 4.24
N ILE A 218 -8.56 1.33 5.18
CA ILE A 218 -9.39 0.23 5.67
C ILE A 218 -9.73 0.44 7.14
N ARG A 219 -10.79 -0.21 7.62
CA ARG A 219 -11.08 -0.19 9.05
C ARG A 219 -10.16 -1.17 9.78
N ARG A 220 -9.82 -0.85 11.03
CA ARG A 220 -8.87 -1.61 11.85
C ARG A 220 -9.20 -3.11 11.97
N GLU A 221 -10.48 -3.48 12.04
CA GLU A 221 -10.88 -4.89 12.10
C GLU A 221 -10.48 -5.69 10.84
N PHE A 222 -10.16 -5.01 9.75
CA PHE A 222 -9.67 -5.62 8.52
C PHE A 222 -8.14 -5.56 8.40
N ASN A 223 -7.42 -4.95 9.36
CA ASN A 223 -5.97 -4.79 9.36
C ASN A 223 -5.27 -5.53 10.52
N THR A 224 -5.95 -6.49 11.17
CA THR A 224 -5.47 -7.12 12.42
C THR A 224 -4.13 -7.80 12.28
N LEU A 225 -3.84 -8.44 11.14
CA LEU A 225 -2.55 -9.10 10.90
C LEU A 225 -1.39 -8.11 10.93
N ALA A 226 -1.54 -6.93 10.29
CA ALA A 226 -0.48 -5.93 10.30
C ALA A 226 -0.34 -5.29 11.69
N ASP A 227 -1.44 -5.00 12.40
CA ASP A 227 -1.43 -4.49 13.78
C ASP A 227 -0.69 -5.44 14.74
N GLU A 228 -0.96 -6.76 14.65
CA GLU A 228 -0.26 -7.78 15.43
C GLU A 228 1.25 -7.78 15.15
N LEU A 229 1.65 -7.80 13.87
CA LEU A 229 3.05 -7.75 13.46
C LEU A 229 3.74 -6.45 13.92
N ALA A 230 3.04 -5.31 13.88
CA ALA A 230 3.58 -4.02 14.31
C ALA A 230 3.82 -3.99 15.82
N ARG A 231 2.88 -4.54 16.61
CA ARG A 231 3.03 -4.70 18.05
C ARG A 231 4.20 -5.59 18.41
N GLU A 232 4.34 -6.74 17.74
CA GLU A 232 5.49 -7.63 17.91
C GLU A 232 6.81 -6.88 17.63
N GLY A 233 6.83 -6.05 16.58
CA GLY A 233 8.02 -5.30 16.20
C GLY A 233 8.40 -4.27 17.26
N ALA A 234 7.40 -3.65 17.89
CA ALA A 234 7.60 -2.69 18.96
C ALA A 234 8.10 -3.34 20.27
N GLU A 235 7.87 -4.65 20.44
CA GLU A 235 8.36 -5.43 21.59
C GLU A 235 9.82 -5.90 21.41
N MET A 236 10.38 -5.79 20.20
CA MET A 236 11.77 -6.11 19.89
C MET A 236 12.75 -4.96 20.22
N VAL A 237 12.26 -3.82 20.72
CA VAL A 237 13.03 -2.59 21.05
C VAL A 237 13.29 -2.46 22.55
#